data_AF-A0AAX2CGV3-F1
#
_entry.id   AF-A0AAX2CGV3-F1
#
_cell.length_a   1.000
_cell.length_b   1.000
_cell.length_c   1.000
_cell.angle_alpha   90.00
_cell.angle_beta   90.00
_cell.angle_gamma   90.00
#
_symmetry.space_group_name_H-M   'P 1'
#
loop_
_entity.id
_entity.type
_entity.pdbx_description
1 polymer ?
#
loop_
_entity_poly.entity_id
_entity_poly.type
_entity_poly.pdbx_seq_one_letter_code
_entity_poly.pdbx_strand_id
1 'polypeptide(L)' 'MVKKQEYKSTIKSRPFLFLETKKASSLLLQGLKEFEVKEKAVVENIFQVNTESRKKELASIILARLKVL' A
#
# COMPACT_ATOMS: atom_id res chain seq x y z
N MET A 1 4.27 18.77 21.21
CA MET A 1 3.20 18.47 20.22
C MET A 1 3.80 18.52 18.83
N VAL A 2 3.72 17.44 18.05
CA VAL A 2 4.28 17.42 16.68
C VAL A 2 3.28 18.14 15.76
N LYS A 3 3.69 19.27 15.18
CA LYS A 3 2.87 20.05 14.25
C LYS A 3 2.58 19.19 13.00
N LYS A 4 1.31 18.96 12.69
CA LYS A 4 0.90 18.19 11.51
C LYS A 4 1.29 18.98 10.26
N GLN A 5 2.14 18.40 9.41
CA GLN A 5 2.55 19.03 8.16
C GLN A 5 1.39 19.01 7.16
N GLU A 6 1.10 20.16 6.55
CA GLU A 6 0.09 20.30 5.50
C GLU A 6 0.54 19.63 4.19
N TYR A 7 1.84 19.67 3.88
CA TYR A 7 2.43 19.08 2.69
C TYR A 7 3.48 18.02 3.04
N LYS A 8 3.54 16.96 2.23
CA LYS A 8 4.53 15.88 2.36
C LYS A 8 5.24 15.65 1.02
N SER A 9 6.55 15.50 1.06
CA SER A 9 7.38 15.17 -0.12
C SER A 9 7.43 13.68 -0.45
N THR A 10 6.69 12.85 0.28
CA THR A 10 6.73 11.37 0.18
C THR A 10 6.33 10.83 -1.19
N ILE A 11 5.59 11.59 -1.99
CA ILE A 11 5.22 11.19 -3.36
C ILE A 11 6.44 11.02 -4.28
N LYS A 12 7.56 11.69 -3.98
CA LYS A 12 8.81 11.62 -4.77
C LYS A 12 9.48 10.25 -4.68
N SER A 13 9.48 9.62 -3.50
CA SER A 13 10.08 8.29 -3.26
C SER A 13 9.08 7.14 -3.38
N ARG A 14 7.79 7.46 -3.29
CA ARG A 14 6.67 6.52 -3.33
C ARG A 14 5.69 7.01 -4.40
N PRO A 15 5.97 6.74 -5.69
CA PRO A 15 5.08 7.15 -6.79
C PRO A 15 3.71 6.48 -6.65
N PHE A 16 2.80 6.76 -7.59
CA PHE A 16 1.43 6.27 -7.47
C PHE A 16 1.31 4.75 -7.39
N LEU A 17 2.19 4.00 -8.09
CA LEU A 17 2.21 2.53 -8.10
C LEU A 17 0.88 1.97 -8.60
N PHE A 18 0.54 2.30 -9.85
CA PHE A 18 -0.78 2.02 -10.42
C PHE A 18 -1.11 0.53 -10.44
N LEU A 19 -0.16 -0.32 -10.86
CA LEU A 19 -0.39 -1.76 -11.00
C LEU A 19 -0.62 -2.41 -9.64
N GLU A 20 0.17 -2.02 -8.65
CA GLU A 20 0.08 -2.48 -7.27
C GLU A 20 -1.21 -1.99 -6.62
N THR A 21 -1.57 -0.72 -6.86
CA THR A 21 -2.82 -0.14 -6.38
C THR A 21 -4.03 -0.85 -6.98
N LYS A 22 -4.01 -1.12 -8.29
CA LYS A 22 -5.05 -1.89 -8.98
C LYS A 22 -5.18 -3.31 -8.42
N LYS A 23 -4.06 -4.00 -8.18
CA LYS A 23 -4.08 -5.34 -7.56
C LYS A 23 -4.71 -5.29 -6.17
N ALA A 24 -4.27 -4.37 -5.32
CA ALA A 24 -4.80 -4.24 -3.96
C ALA A 24 -6.29 -3.87 -3.96
N SER A 25 -6.71 -2.93 -4.82
CA SER A 25 -8.12 -2.52 -4.93
C SER A 25 -9.00 -3.67 -5.42
N SER A 26 -8.54 -4.47 -6.38
CA SER A 26 -9.26 -5.66 -6.84
C SER A 26 -9.47 -6.67 -5.71
N LEU A 27 -8.47 -6.88 -4.85
CA LEU A 27 -8.60 -7.75 -3.68
C LEU A 27 -9.61 -7.20 -2.67
N LEU A 28 -9.58 -5.89 -2.39
CA LEU A 28 -10.57 -5.27 -1.51
C LEU A 28 -11.99 -5.37 -2.08
N LEU A 29 -12.16 -5.19 -3.40
CA LEU A 29 -13.45 -5.36 -4.09
C LEU A 29 -13.96 -6.81 -4.06
N GLN A 30 -13.07 -7.80 -3.96
CA GLN A 30 -13.43 -9.20 -3.76
C GLN A 30 -13.88 -9.51 -2.32
N GLY A 31 -13.85 -8.53 -1.42
CA GLY A 31 -14.28 -8.66 -0.04
C GLY A 31 -13.15 -8.93 0.96
N LEU A 32 -11.89 -8.91 0.51
CA LEU A 32 -10.76 -9.06 1.43
C LEU A 32 -10.63 -7.83 2.32
N LYS A 33 -10.25 -8.07 3.58
CA LYS A 33 -9.97 -7.02 4.57
C LYS A 33 -8.55 -6.48 4.39
N GLU A 34 -8.31 -5.27 4.87
CA GLU A 34 -7.00 -4.60 4.78
C GLU A 34 -5.85 -5.46 5.34
N PHE A 35 -6.08 -6.21 6.43
CA PHE A 35 -5.05 -7.06 7.02
C PHE A 35 -4.71 -8.27 6.15
N GLU A 36 -5.71 -8.84 5.46
CA GLU A 36 -5.52 -9.98 4.54
C GLU A 36 -4.72 -9.54 3.32
N VAL A 37 -4.99 -8.33 2.81
CA VAL A 37 -4.19 -7.74 1.71
C VAL A 37 -2.73 -7.53 2.14
N LYS A 38 -2.48 -7.09 3.39
CA LYS A 38 -1.12 -6.97 3.94
C LYS A 38 -0.44 -8.33 4.07
N GLU A 39 -1.16 -9.34 4.53
CA GLU A 39 -0.65 -10.70 4.66
C GLU A 39 -0.26 -11.27 3.29
N LYS A 40 -1.15 -11.17 2.29
CA LYS A 40 -0.86 -11.54 0.90
C LYS A 40 0.33 -10.77 0.32
N ALA A 41 0.49 -9.49 0.66
CA ALA A 41 1.65 -8.71 0.24
C ALA A 41 2.98 -9.27 0.77
N VAL A 42 3.02 -9.73 2.00
CA VAL A 42 4.25 -10.23 2.64
C VAL A 42 4.52 -11.69 2.25
N VAL A 43 3.51 -12.56 2.40
CA VAL A 43 3.60 -14.02 2.24
C VAL A 43 3.60 -14.40 0.77
N GLU A 44 2.58 -13.98 0.02
CA GLU A 44 2.41 -14.36 -1.40
C GLU A 44 3.18 -13.44 -2.37
N ASN A 45 3.76 -12.35 -1.86
CA ASN A 45 4.50 -11.36 -2.65
C ASN A 45 3.71 -10.86 -3.88
N ILE A 46 2.43 -10.50 -3.71
CA ILE A 46 1.56 -10.05 -4.83
C ILE A 46 2.11 -8.83 -5.61
N PHE A 47 3.02 -8.07 -4.99
CA PHE A 47 3.70 -6.91 -5.57
C PHE A 47 5.05 -7.24 -6.23
N GLN A 48 5.52 -8.49 -6.14
CA GLN A 48 6.75 -8.98 -6.79
C GLN A 48 8.00 -8.14 -6.47
N VAL A 49 8.18 -7.79 -5.19
CA VAL A 49 9.36 -7.04 -4.73
C VAL A 49 10.30 -7.90 -3.91
N ASN A 50 11.58 -7.54 -3.92
CA ASN A 50 12.66 -8.37 -3.39
C ASN A 50 12.73 -8.37 -1.86
N THR A 51 12.47 -7.23 -1.22
CA THR A 51 12.64 -7.08 0.23
C THR A 51 11.32 -7.08 0.96
N GLU A 52 11.28 -7.73 2.11
CA GLU A 52 10.10 -7.75 2.98
C GLU A 52 9.71 -6.35 3.47
N SER A 53 10.71 -5.51 3.75
CA SER A 53 10.49 -4.10 4.10
C SER A 53 9.72 -3.37 3.02
N ARG A 54 10.05 -3.59 1.74
CA ARG A 54 9.36 -2.97 0.60
C ARG A 54 7.95 -3.54 0.43
N LYS A 55 7.75 -4.85 0.63
CA LYS A 55 6.40 -5.47 0.63
C LYS A 55 5.47 -4.78 1.63
N LYS A 56 5.92 -4.64 2.88
CA LYS A 56 5.16 -4.00 3.97
C LYS A 56 4.90 -2.51 3.70
N GLU A 57 5.92 -1.81 3.21
CA GLU A 57 5.84 -0.40 2.86
C GLU A 57 4.79 -0.14 1.77
N LEU A 58 4.87 -0.88 0.66
CA LEU A 58 3.92 -0.76 -0.46
C LEU A 58 2.49 -1.03 0.00
N ALA A 59 2.26 -2.15 0.69
CA ALA A 59 0.95 -2.49 1.22
C ALA A 59 0.37 -1.36 2.08
N SER A 60 1.19 -0.80 2.98
CA SER A 60 0.74 0.26 3.88
C SER A 60 0.42 1.56 3.15
N ILE A 61 1.22 1.97 2.16
CA ILE A 61 1.00 3.20 1.39
C ILE A 61 -0.25 3.07 0.53
N ILE A 62 -0.40 1.94 -0.17
CA ILE A 62 -1.51 1.70 -1.08
C ILE A 62 -2.82 1.67 -0.30
N LEU A 63 -2.88 0.92 0.80
CA LEU A 63 -4.08 0.87 1.64
C LEU A 63 -4.41 2.23 2.26
N ALA A 64 -3.41 2.98 2.71
CA ALA A 64 -3.64 4.34 3.23
C ALA A 64 -4.19 5.30 2.16
N ARG A 65 -3.80 5.14 0.89
CA ARG A 65 -4.37 5.92 -0.23
C ARG A 65 -5.80 5.49 -0.54
N LEU A 66 -6.05 4.18 -0.60
CA LEU A 66 -7.37 3.62 -0.92
C LEU A 66 -8.40 3.97 0.16
N LYS A 67 -7.99 4.07 1.43
CA LYS A 67 -8.88 4.42 2.56
C LYS A 67 -9.46 5.84 2.52
N VAL A 68 -8.87 6.72 1.71
CA VAL A 68 -9.35 8.11 1.54
C VAL A 68 -10.40 8.21 0.43
N LEU A 69 -10.60 7.13 -0.34
CA LEU A 69 -11.63 7.00 -1.37
C LEU A 69 -12.87 6.34 -0.78
#